data_AF-A0A1A6HM51-F1
#
_entry.id   AF-A0A1A6HM51-F1
#
_cell.length_a   1.000
_cell.length_b   1.000
_cell.length_c   1.000
_cell.angle_alpha   90.00
_cell.angle_beta   90.00
_cell.angle_gamma   90.00
#
_symmetry.space_group_name_H-M   'P 1'
#
loop_
_entity.id
_entity.type
_entity.pdbx_description
1 polymer ?
#
loop_
_entity_poly.entity_id
_entity_poly.type
_entity_poly.pdbx_seq_one_letter_code
_entity_poly.pdbx_strand_id
1 'polypeptide(L)'
;MFECEVSEPDIMVQWMKDGQELQMADRIKIQREKYVHRLLIPSTRMSDAGKYTVVAGGNMSTANLIVEGRDVRIRSIKKEV
;
A
#
# COMPACT_ATOMS: atom_id res chain seq x y z
N MET A 1 -0.22 -4.35 4.01
CA MET A 1 -1.45 -3.77 4.60
C MET A 1 -1.02 -2.59 5.43
N PHE A 2 -1.77 -1.50 5.40
CA PHE A 2 -1.63 -0.40 6.34
C PHE A 2 -2.86 -0.34 7.24
N GLU A 3 -2.68 0.08 8.48
CA GLU A 3 -3.73 0.21 9.47
C GLU A 3 -3.53 1.52 10.24
N CYS A 4 -4.61 2.24 10.51
CA CYS A 4 -4.62 3.36 11.43
C CYS A 4 -5.81 3.27 12.37
N GLU A 5 -5.59 3.67 13.62
CA GLU A 5 -6.63 3.81 14.64
C GLU A 5 -6.93 5.30 14.85
N VAL A 6 -8.20 5.61 15.06
CA VAL A 6 -8.71 6.96 15.26
C VAL A 6 -9.46 7.05 16.59
N SER A 7 -9.46 8.22 17.23
CA SER A 7 -10.10 8.43 18.52
C SER A 7 -11.62 8.54 18.45
N GLU A 8 -12.14 8.97 17.30
CA GLU A 8 -13.57 9.17 17.08
C GLU A 8 -14.12 8.04 16.21
N PRO A 9 -15.28 7.45 16.56
CA PRO A 9 -15.87 6.40 15.76
C PRO A 9 -16.38 7.01 14.45
N ASP A 10 -16.34 6.20 13.41
CA ASP A 10 -17.06 6.47 12.18
C ASP A 10 -16.61 7.70 11.37
N ILE A 11 -15.41 8.22 11.64
CA ILE A 11 -14.84 9.29 10.82
C ILE A 11 -14.45 8.78 9.43
N MET A 12 -14.55 9.64 8.43
CA MET A 12 -14.06 9.34 7.09
C MET A 12 -12.55 9.58 7.05
N VAL A 13 -11.82 8.61 6.48
CA VAL A 13 -10.39 8.74 6.22
C VAL A 13 -10.13 8.74 4.73
N GLN A 14 -9.19 9.56 4.30
CA GLN A 14 -8.73 9.61 2.93
C GLN A 14 -7.35 8.98 2.84
N TRP A 15 -7.15 8.09 1.88
CA TRP A 15 -5.85 7.50 1.60
C TRP A 15 -5.23 8.21 0.40
N MET A 16 -3.93 8.45 0.49
CA MET A 16 -3.13 9.04 -0.57
C MET A 16 -1.91 8.17 -0.84
N LYS A 17 -1.46 8.16 -2.09
CA LYS A 17 -0.19 7.59 -2.52
C LYS A 17 0.61 8.65 -3.25
N ASP A 18 1.85 8.86 -2.81
CA ASP A 18 2.79 9.81 -3.40
C ASP A 18 2.21 11.24 -3.51
N GLY A 19 1.37 11.62 -2.54
CA GLY A 19 0.72 12.93 -2.48
C GLY A 19 -0.54 13.08 -3.32
N GLN A 20 -0.97 12.03 -4.04
CA GLN A 20 -2.21 12.01 -4.80
C GLN A 20 -3.25 11.11 -4.12
N GLU A 21 -4.53 11.48 -4.21
CA GLU A 21 -5.60 10.64 -3.69
C GLU A 21 -5.53 9.23 -4.29
N LEU A 22 -5.59 8.24 -3.41
CA LEU A 22 -5.49 6.85 -3.81
C LEU A 22 -6.75 6.47 -4.58
N GLN A 23 -6.61 6.32 -5.90
CA GLN A 23 -7.71 5.83 -6.72
C GLN A 23 -8.02 4.37 -6.37
N MET A 24 -9.30 4.07 -6.21
CA MET A 24 -9.77 2.70 -6.00
C MET A 24 -9.55 1.89 -7.28
N ALA A 25 -8.37 1.27 -7.40
CA ALA A 25 -8.13 0.23 -8.38
C ALA A 25 -8.80 -1.08 -7.90
N ASP A 26 -9.25 -1.94 -8.82
CA ASP A 26 -9.89 -3.25 -8.56
C ASP A 26 -9.22 -4.10 -7.47
N ARG A 27 -7.90 -3.97 -7.31
CA ARG A 27 -7.12 -4.74 -6.34
C ARG A 27 -7.16 -4.15 -4.94
N ILE A 28 -7.19 -2.83 -4.81
CA ILE A 28 -7.05 -2.14 -3.52
C ILE A 28 -8.38 -2.21 -2.78
N LYS A 29 -8.35 -2.62 -1.51
CA LYS A 29 -9.54 -2.66 -0.65
C LYS A 29 -9.34 -1.79 0.57
N ILE A 30 -10.38 -1.03 0.92
CA ILE A 30 -10.43 -0.27 2.15
C ILE A 30 -11.44 -0.96 3.08
N GLN A 31 -11.02 -1.20 4.32
CA GLN A 31 -11.90 -1.67 5.38
C GLN A 31 -11.97 -0.64 6.49
N ARG A 32 -13.13 -0.57 7.13
CA ARG A 32 -13.42 0.35 8.23
C ARG A 32 -14.18 -0.40 9.31
N GLU A 33 -13.65 -0.36 10.52
CA GLU A 33 -14.17 -1.01 11.72
C GLU A 33 -14.18 -0.01 12.87
N LYS A 34 -15.24 0.81 12.93
CA LYS A 34 -15.52 1.84 13.95
C LYS A 34 -14.38 2.83 14.19
N TYR A 35 -13.30 2.40 14.84
CA TYR A 35 -12.09 3.18 15.15
C TYR A 35 -10.87 2.76 14.31
N VAL A 36 -10.94 1.65 13.59
CA VAL A 36 -9.81 1.10 12.84
C VAL A 36 -10.09 1.20 11.34
N HIS A 37 -9.13 1.72 10.58
CA HIS A 37 -9.19 1.78 9.13
C HIS A 37 -8.00 1.05 8.52
N ARG A 38 -8.26 0.20 7.53
CA ARG A 38 -7.24 -0.60 6.87
C ARG A 38 -7.21 -0.37 5.37
N LEU A 39 -6.00 -0.28 4.83
CA LEU A 39 -5.71 -0.30 3.41
C LEU A 39 -5.04 -1.63 3.04
N LEU A 40 -5.75 -2.42 2.25
CA LEU A 40 -5.31 -3.72 1.78
C LEU A 40 -4.84 -3.62 0.32
N ILE A 41 -3.62 -4.05 0.07
CA ILE A 41 -2.99 -4.11 -1.26
C ILE A 41 -2.62 -5.57 -1.53
N PRO A 42 -3.55 -6.39 -2.04
CA PRO A 42 -3.30 -7.79 -2.38
C PRO A 42 -2.42 -7.89 -3.63
N SER A 43 -1.56 -8.92 -3.65
CA SER A 43 -0.64 -9.20 -4.75
C SER A 43 0.14 -7.95 -5.18
N THR A 44 0.99 -7.46 -4.26
CA THR A 44 1.81 -6.25 -4.44
C THR A 44 2.67 -6.32 -5.70
N ARG A 45 2.65 -5.24 -6.46
CA ARG A 45 3.44 -5.02 -7.68
C ARG A 45 4.50 -3.96 -7.42
N MET A 46 5.55 -3.92 -8.25
CA MET A 46 6.57 -2.86 -8.17
C MET A 46 5.94 -1.45 -8.27
N SER A 47 4.87 -1.30 -9.04
CA SER A 47 4.10 -0.07 -9.16
C SER A 47 3.37 0.34 -7.89
N ASP A 48 3.18 -0.56 -6.94
CA ASP A 48 2.50 -0.27 -5.67
C ASP A 48 3.45 0.37 -4.65
N ALA A 49 4.77 0.27 -4.85
CA ALA A 49 5.75 0.97 -4.03
C ALA A 49 5.51 2.49 -4.05
N GLY A 50 5.78 3.14 -2.91
CA GLY A 50 5.54 4.57 -2.74
C GLY A 50 5.22 4.94 -1.30
N LYS A 51 4.97 6.23 -1.08
CA LYS A 51 4.62 6.79 0.22
C LYS A 51 3.10 6.86 0.37
N TYR A 52 2.56 6.14 1.34
CA TYR A 52 1.14 6.11 1.65
C TYR A 52 0.85 7.02 2.84
N THR A 53 -0.16 7.88 2.70
CA THR A 53 -0.60 8.80 3.76
C THR A 53 -2.08 8.58 4.00
N VAL A 54 -2.48 8.48 5.27
CA VAL A 54 -3.88 8.52 5.70
C VAL A 54 -4.17 9.88 6.32
N VAL A 55 -5.31 10.47 5.96
CA VAL A 55 -5.80 11.75 6.48
C VAL A 55 -7.14 11.53 7.16
N ALA A 56 -7.26 11.95 8.42
CA ALA A 56 -8.44 11.77 9.24
C ALA A 56 -8.77 13.07 9.99
N GLY A 57 -9.86 13.75 9.61
CA GLY A 57 -10.36 14.98 10.27
C GLY A 57 -9.43 16.21 10.30
N GLY A 58 -8.20 16.10 9.81
CA GLY A 58 -7.15 17.14 9.84
C GLY A 58 -5.78 16.60 10.27
N ASN A 59 -5.73 15.44 10.90
CA ASN A 59 -4.48 14.74 11.22
C ASN A 59 -4.05 13.86 10.05
N MET A 60 -2.74 13.65 9.92
CA MET A 60 -2.19 12.73 8.91
C MET A 60 -1.11 11.83 9.48
N SER A 61 -1.04 10.60 8.98
CA SER A 61 0.03 9.64 9.25
C SER A 61 0.53 9.06 7.96
N THR A 62 1.84 8.78 7.89
CA THR A 62 2.51 8.40 6.64
C THR A 62 3.43 7.20 6.83
N ALA A 63 3.46 6.31 5.85
CA ALA A 63 4.33 5.14 5.81
C ALA A 63 4.79 4.84 4.38
N ASN A 64 5.97 4.23 4.22
CA ASN A 64 6.51 3.86 2.92
C ASN A 64 6.30 2.37 2.64
N LEU A 65 5.77 2.04 1.45
CA LEU A 65 5.76 0.68 0.90
C LEU A 65 6.98 0.50 -0.01
N ILE A 66 7.86 -0.42 0.35
CA ILE A 66 8.97 -0.87 -0.48
C ILE A 66 8.58 -2.24 -1.05
N VAL A 67 8.68 -2.41 -2.36
CA VAL A 67 8.43 -3.68 -3.05
C VAL A 67 9.72 -4.14 -3.70
N GLU A 68 10.19 -5.33 -3.30
CA GLU A 68 11.41 -5.92 -3.82
C GLU A 68 11.09 -7.06 -4.78
N GLY A 69 11.72 -7.04 -5.96
CA GLY A 69 11.68 -8.14 -6.92
C GLY A 69 12.79 -9.14 -6.63
N ARG A 70 12.57 -10.42 -6.97
CA ARG A 70 13.64 -11.43 -6.98
C ARG A 70 14.35 -11.39 -8.33
N ASP A 71 15.67 -11.22 -8.31
CA ASP A 71 16.50 -11.30 -9.52
C ASP A 71 16.62 -12.78 -9.94
N VAL A 72 16.01 -13.16 -11.06
CA VAL A 72 16.11 -14.52 -11.61
C VAL A 72 17.08 -14.49 -12.79
N ARG A 73 18.32 -14.95 -12.56
CA ARG A 73 19.35 -15.07 -13.61
C ARG A 73 19.32 -16.46 -14.22
N ILE A 74 19.01 -16.55 -15.51
CA ILE A 74 19.14 -17.79 -16.28
C ILE A 74 20.56 -17.83 -16.86
N ARG A 75 21.36 -18.83 -16.47
CA ARG A 75 22.67 -19.10 -17.08
C ARG A 75 22.52 -20.27 -18.06
N SER A 76 22.93 -20.05 -19.31
CA SER A 76 23.11 -21.15 -20.27
C SER A 76 24.43 -21.85 -19.93
N ILE A 77 24.38 -23.15 -19.68
CA ILE A 77 25.58 -23.98 -19.52
C ILE A 77 26.05 -24.30 -20.94
N LYS A 78 27.06 -23.59 -21.44
CA LYS A 78 27.78 -24.04 -22.63
C LYS A 78 28.55 -25.30 -22.25
N LYS A 79 28.23 -26.44 -22.88
CA LYS A 79 29.13 -27.59 -22.91
C LYS A 79 30.27 -27.24 -23.88
N GLU A 80 31.49 -27.09 -23.37
CA GLU A 80 32.68 -27.14 -24.21
C GLU A 80 32.85 -28.58 -24.71
N VAL A 81 33.06 -28.71 -26.03
CA VAL A 81 33.38 -29.96 -26.75
C VAL A 81 34.88 -30.17 -26.76
#